data_AF-A0A925ZSN0-F1
#
_entry.id   AF-A0A925ZSN0-F1
#
_cell.length_a   1.000
_cell.length_b   1.000
_cell.length_c   1.000
_cell.angle_alpha   90.00
_cell.angle_beta   90.00
_cell.angle_gamma   90.00
#
_symmetry.space_group_name_H-M   'P 1'
#
loop_
_entity.id
_entity.type
_entity.pdbx_description
1 polymer ?
#
loop_
_entity_poly.entity_id
_entity_poly.type
_entity_poly.pdbx_seq_one_letter_code
_entity_poly.pdbx_strand_id
1 'polypeptide(L)'
;MIATAQRFGEERGIAIAWQKRSLKAFGDQPLQQLAPHFDLLVIDHPFVGYAASHSALLPLDTLLPADFVADQAANSVGASHASYVYGGHLWALAIDAATPVSAWRPNLLERAEAFPPSTWEELLALARGGLVALPAVPIDSLMHFYMLCGGLGEDPFGGDERVVSRVVGAAALVQLRELVALCAPTCLRRNPIDTYEAIERGEAAYCPFAYGYSNYARAGYAAHTLRFGGLVRLGDRPL
;
A
#
# COMPACT_ATOMS: atom_id res chain seq x y z
N MET A 1 -9.55 -1.51 16.39
CA MET A 1 -8.62 -0.82 17.30
C MET A 1 -9.32 -0.08 18.44
N ILE A 2 -10.15 0.94 18.20
CA ILE A 2 -10.86 1.64 19.30
C ILE A 2 -11.84 0.69 20.04
N ALA A 3 -12.73 0.02 19.30
CA ALA A 3 -13.69 -0.92 19.91
C ALA A 3 -13.00 -2.10 20.61
N THR A 4 -11.91 -2.62 20.03
CA THR A 4 -11.13 -3.71 20.62
C THR A 4 -10.41 -3.27 21.90
N ALA A 5 -9.95 -2.03 21.97
CA ALA A 5 -9.33 -1.46 23.17
C ALA A 5 -10.33 -1.28 24.32
N GLN A 6 -11.56 -0.84 24.02
CA GLN A 6 -12.63 -0.80 25.02
C GLN A 6 -12.86 -2.20 25.59
N ARG A 7 -13.04 -3.20 24.72
CA ARG A 7 -13.32 -4.56 25.14
C ARG A 7 -12.18 -5.16 25.97
N PHE A 8 -10.94 -4.91 25.56
CA PHE A 8 -9.76 -5.31 26.31
C PHE A 8 -9.73 -4.71 27.72
N GLY A 9 -10.10 -3.43 27.86
CA GLY A 9 -10.20 -2.78 29.16
C GLY A 9 -11.27 -3.36 30.07
N GLU A 10 -12.44 -3.70 29.52
CA GLU A 10 -13.51 -4.39 30.27
C GLU A 10 -13.07 -5.76 30.78
N GLU A 11 -12.31 -6.53 29.99
CA GLU A 11 -11.92 -7.90 30.32
C GLU A 11 -10.66 -8.00 31.17
N ARG A 12 -9.72 -7.05 31.03
CA ARG A 12 -8.39 -7.12 31.65
C ARG A 12 -8.14 -6.03 32.70
N GLY A 13 -9.03 -5.06 32.84
CA GLY A 13 -8.85 -3.92 33.75
C GLY A 13 -7.73 -2.97 33.34
N ILE A 14 -7.30 -3.01 32.06
CA ILE A 14 -6.23 -2.17 31.51
C ILE A 14 -6.83 -1.17 30.53
N ALA A 15 -6.68 0.13 30.80
CA ALA A 15 -7.14 1.18 29.90
C ALA A 15 -6.10 1.44 28.79
N ILE A 16 -6.55 1.47 27.53
CA ILE A 16 -5.74 1.85 26.37
C ILE A 16 -6.20 3.21 25.86
N ALA A 17 -5.34 4.23 25.95
CA ALA A 17 -5.60 5.57 25.43
C ALA A 17 -5.08 5.72 23.99
N TRP A 18 -5.99 5.90 23.02
CA TRP A 18 -5.60 6.08 21.62
C TRP A 18 -5.36 7.54 21.27
N GLN A 19 -4.20 7.84 20.71
CA GLN A 19 -3.93 9.09 20.01
C GLN A 19 -3.81 8.83 18.50
N LYS A 20 -4.68 9.48 17.72
CA LYS A 20 -4.67 9.39 16.26
C LYS A 20 -3.81 10.50 15.66
N ARG A 21 -3.19 10.21 14.53
CA ARG A 21 -2.42 11.17 13.72
C ARG A 21 -2.99 11.17 12.30
N SER A 22 -2.74 12.23 11.54
CA SER A 22 -3.10 12.24 10.13
C SER A 22 -2.32 11.16 9.38
N LEU A 23 -2.87 10.68 8.26
CA LEU A 23 -2.18 9.68 7.43
C LEU A 23 -0.80 10.16 6.96
N LYS A 24 -0.70 11.44 6.62
CA LYS A 24 0.60 12.07 6.27
C LYS A 24 1.59 12.01 7.44
N ALA A 25 1.16 12.37 8.66
CA ALA A 25 2.02 12.32 9.83
C ALA A 25 2.41 10.88 10.21
N PHE A 26 1.55 9.91 9.93
CA PHE A 26 1.83 8.49 10.13
C PHE A 26 3.01 8.02 9.25
N GLY A 27 3.05 8.42 7.98
CA GLY A 27 4.16 8.06 7.06
C GLY A 27 5.44 8.89 7.24
N ASP A 28 5.32 10.16 7.64
CA ASP A 28 6.46 11.09 7.60
C ASP A 28 7.14 11.34 8.97
N GLN A 29 6.41 11.17 10.08
CA GLN A 29 6.92 11.59 11.39
C GLN A 29 7.98 10.61 11.91
N PRO A 30 9.18 11.08 12.32
CA PRO A 30 10.25 10.20 12.75
C PRO A 30 9.93 9.42 14.02
N LEU A 31 10.27 8.13 14.03
CA LEU A 31 10.03 7.22 15.13
C LEU A 31 10.66 7.68 16.46
N GLN A 32 11.83 8.31 16.41
CA GLN A 32 12.57 8.80 17.58
C GLN A 32 11.86 9.93 18.31
N GLN A 33 11.04 10.71 17.59
CA GLN A 33 10.24 11.76 18.20
C GLN A 33 9.00 11.18 18.88
N LEU A 34 8.57 9.97 18.50
CA LEU A 34 7.35 9.34 18.99
C LEU A 34 7.62 8.38 20.14
N ALA A 35 8.65 7.56 20.03
CA ALA A 35 8.97 6.51 20.99
C ALA A 35 9.04 6.99 22.47
N PRO A 36 9.55 8.21 22.79
CA PRO A 36 9.56 8.69 24.17
C PRO A 36 8.17 9.03 24.75
N HIS A 37 7.13 9.10 23.92
CA HIS A 37 5.80 9.58 24.31
C HIS A 37 4.72 8.49 24.32
N PHE A 38 5.02 7.29 23.85
CA PHE A 38 4.04 6.22 23.69
C PHE A 38 4.61 4.86 24.07
N ASP A 39 3.84 4.06 24.83
CA ASP A 39 4.20 2.68 25.16
C ASP A 39 4.06 1.74 23.96
N LEU A 40 3.11 2.03 23.07
CA LEU A 40 2.83 1.27 21.86
C LEU A 40 2.65 2.21 20.67
N LEU A 41 3.22 1.84 19.52
CA LEU A 41 3.13 2.59 18.28
C LEU A 41 2.67 1.69 17.14
N VAL A 42 1.73 2.18 16.34
CA VAL A 42 1.47 1.63 15.01
C VAL A 42 2.46 2.30 14.05
N ILE A 43 3.19 1.49 13.28
CA ILE A 43 4.23 1.92 12.34
C ILE A 43 4.03 1.24 10.98
N ASP A 44 4.56 1.86 9.93
CA ASP A 44 4.76 1.18 8.65
C ASP A 44 6.10 0.41 8.63
N HIS A 45 6.14 -0.66 7.84
CA HIS A 45 7.33 -1.52 7.71
C HIS A 45 8.64 -0.79 7.35
N PRO A 46 8.70 0.34 6.61
CA PRO A 46 9.97 0.99 6.29
C PRO A 46 10.70 1.53 7.52
N PHE A 47 10.01 1.71 8.66
CA PHE A 47 10.64 2.13 9.92
C PHE A 47 11.44 1.02 10.61
N VAL A 48 11.29 -0.25 10.18
CA VAL A 48 11.92 -1.41 10.84
C VAL A 48 13.45 -1.35 10.74
N GLY A 49 13.99 -0.98 9.57
CA GLY A 49 15.45 -0.79 9.41
C GLY A 49 15.99 0.32 10.30
N TYR A 50 15.19 1.38 10.52
CA TYR A 50 15.53 2.43 11.46
C TYR A 50 15.51 1.92 12.91
N ALA A 51 14.45 1.21 13.31
CA ALA A 51 14.31 0.67 14.65
C ALA A 51 15.49 -0.22 15.04
N ALA A 52 15.93 -1.08 14.10
CA ALA A 52 17.06 -1.96 14.28
C ALA A 52 18.42 -1.25 14.46
N SER A 53 18.56 -0.04 13.91
CA SER A 53 19.82 0.71 13.94
C SER A 53 19.91 1.73 15.07
N HIS A 54 18.79 2.11 15.69
CA HIS A 54 18.73 3.26 16.60
C HIS A 54 18.04 2.99 17.95
N SER A 55 17.81 1.73 18.30
CA SER A 55 17.18 1.31 19.57
C SER A 55 15.90 2.08 19.92
N ALA A 56 15.17 2.52 18.90
CA ALA A 56 13.97 3.33 19.06
C ALA A 56 12.75 2.50 19.49
N LEU A 57 12.81 1.18 19.29
CA LEU A 57 11.79 0.21 19.69
C LEU A 57 12.44 -0.95 20.45
N LEU A 58 11.62 -1.71 21.16
CA LEU A 58 12.03 -2.97 21.77
C LEU A 58 11.72 -4.13 20.81
N PRO A 59 12.63 -5.12 20.66
CA PRO A 59 12.39 -6.30 19.83
C PRO A 59 11.34 -7.21 20.48
N LEU A 60 10.19 -7.37 19.84
CA LEU A 60 9.01 -8.04 20.40
C LEU A 60 9.20 -9.55 20.58
N ASP A 61 10.05 -10.19 19.78
CA ASP A 61 10.44 -11.60 19.95
C ASP A 61 11.12 -11.87 21.30
N THR A 62 11.71 -10.85 21.92
CA THR A 62 12.34 -10.97 23.25
C THR A 62 11.36 -10.76 24.42
N LEU A 63 10.19 -10.18 24.13
CA LEU A 63 9.20 -9.80 25.13
C LEU A 63 7.97 -10.70 25.11
N LEU A 64 7.68 -11.31 23.97
CA LEU A 64 6.52 -12.15 23.74
C LEU A 64 6.87 -13.65 23.83
N PRO A 65 5.92 -14.50 24.27
CA PRO A 65 6.10 -15.94 24.23
C PRO A 65 6.43 -16.45 22.82
N ALA A 66 7.37 -17.40 22.72
CA ALA A 66 7.83 -17.92 21.43
C ALA A 66 6.72 -18.64 20.65
N ASP A 67 5.82 -19.32 21.34
CA ASP A 67 4.64 -19.98 20.76
C ASP A 67 3.66 -18.96 20.19
N PHE A 68 3.45 -17.83 20.86
CA PHE A 68 2.66 -16.72 20.32
C PHE A 68 3.29 -16.14 19.05
N VAL A 69 4.60 -15.88 19.05
CA VAL A 69 5.30 -15.36 17.86
C VAL A 69 5.19 -16.34 16.68
N ALA A 70 5.34 -17.64 16.94
CA ALA A 70 5.18 -18.68 15.92
C ALA A 70 3.74 -18.74 15.37
N ASP A 71 2.73 -18.60 16.23
CA ASP A 71 1.33 -18.53 15.82
C ASP A 71 1.05 -17.31 14.92
N GLN A 72 1.59 -16.15 15.26
CA GLN A 72 1.49 -14.94 14.44
C GLN A 72 2.17 -15.09 13.07
N ALA A 73 3.28 -15.84 13.01
CA ALA A 73 3.97 -16.12 11.75
C ALA A 73 3.17 -17.11 10.88
N ALA A 74 2.62 -18.17 11.49
CA ALA A 74 1.84 -19.19 10.80
C ALA A 74 0.51 -18.66 10.23
N ASN A 75 -0.09 -17.66 10.89
CA ASN A 75 -1.37 -17.07 10.51
C ASN A 75 -1.23 -15.68 9.88
N SER A 76 -0.13 -15.44 9.16
CA SER A 76 0.13 -14.18 8.46
C SER A 76 -0.43 -14.15 7.04
N VAL A 77 -0.73 -12.95 6.54
CA VAL A 77 -1.11 -12.72 5.14
C VAL A 77 0.14 -12.34 4.36
N GLY A 78 0.48 -13.11 3.33
CA GLY A 78 1.63 -12.83 2.47
C GLY A 78 2.93 -12.67 3.27
N ALA A 79 3.67 -11.60 3.00
CA ALA A 79 4.93 -11.29 3.68
C ALA A 79 4.77 -10.42 4.93
N SER A 80 3.55 -10.17 5.43
CA SER A 80 3.31 -9.19 6.49
C SER A 80 4.09 -9.46 7.77
N HIS A 81 4.18 -10.71 8.25
CA HIS A 81 5.01 -11.00 9.43
C HIS A 81 6.50 -10.80 9.12
N ALA A 82 6.98 -11.37 8.02
CA ALA A 82 8.39 -11.32 7.62
C ALA A 82 8.88 -9.88 7.36
N SER A 83 8.03 -8.97 6.89
CA SER A 83 8.40 -7.57 6.63
C SER A 83 8.77 -6.79 7.90
N TYR A 84 8.39 -7.28 9.08
CA TYR A 84 8.77 -6.69 10.37
C TYR A 84 9.95 -7.39 11.04
N VAL A 85 10.53 -8.41 10.39
CA VAL A 85 11.75 -9.08 10.85
C VAL A 85 12.97 -8.47 10.17
N TYR A 86 13.88 -7.89 10.96
CA TYR A 86 15.11 -7.30 10.43
C TYR A 86 16.21 -7.35 11.48
N GLY A 87 17.46 -7.57 11.05
CA GLY A 87 18.60 -7.67 11.97
C GLY A 87 18.45 -8.79 13.01
N GLY A 88 17.73 -9.87 12.68
CA GLY A 88 17.51 -11.01 13.56
C GLY A 88 16.37 -10.86 14.59
N HIS A 89 15.63 -9.75 14.58
CA HIS A 89 14.58 -9.46 15.54
C HIS A 89 13.25 -9.08 14.87
N LEU A 90 12.15 -9.27 15.61
CA LEU A 90 10.80 -8.88 15.24
C LEU A 90 10.48 -7.51 15.87
N TRP A 91 10.36 -6.47 15.05
CA TRP A 91 10.23 -5.10 15.55
C TRP A 91 8.79 -4.62 15.73
N ALA A 92 7.83 -5.27 15.08
CA ALA A 92 6.40 -5.02 15.26
C ALA A 92 5.56 -6.25 14.89
N LEU A 93 4.32 -6.30 15.37
CA LEU A 93 3.34 -7.30 14.95
C LEU A 93 2.53 -6.78 13.78
N ALA A 94 2.36 -7.60 12.74
CA ALA A 94 1.45 -7.28 11.65
C ALA A 94 0.00 -7.27 12.15
N ILE A 95 -0.69 -6.14 11.98
CA ILE A 95 -2.11 -5.96 12.33
C ILE A 95 -3.00 -5.71 11.10
N ASP A 96 -2.38 -5.37 9.97
CA ASP A 96 -3.00 -5.25 8.66
C ASP A 96 -2.02 -5.67 7.56
N ALA A 97 -2.50 -5.67 6.32
CA ALA A 97 -1.70 -5.90 5.13
C ALA A 97 -2.06 -4.85 4.09
N ALA A 98 -1.04 -4.20 3.53
CA ALA A 98 -1.18 -3.21 2.47
C ALA A 98 -0.36 -3.66 1.26
N THR A 99 -1.02 -3.68 0.11
CA THR A 99 -0.39 -3.98 -1.19
C THR A 99 -1.10 -3.14 -2.25
N PRO A 100 -0.44 -2.78 -3.36
CA PRO A 100 -1.12 -2.23 -4.51
C PRO A 100 -2.17 -3.23 -5.03
N VAL A 101 -3.35 -2.71 -5.34
CA VAL A 101 -4.48 -3.44 -5.92
C VAL A 101 -5.10 -2.60 -7.03
N SER A 102 -5.82 -3.25 -7.95
CA SER A 102 -6.70 -2.53 -8.86
C SER A 102 -8.03 -2.21 -8.18
N ALA A 103 -8.68 -1.13 -8.60
CA ALA A 103 -10.00 -0.73 -8.11
C ALA A 103 -10.86 -0.20 -9.26
N TRP A 104 -12.16 -0.47 -9.24
CA TRP A 104 -13.06 0.04 -10.28
C TRP A 104 -14.49 0.22 -9.80
N ARG A 105 -15.23 1.05 -10.52
CA ARG A 105 -16.67 1.23 -10.33
C ARG A 105 -17.44 0.47 -11.44
N PRO A 106 -18.09 -0.67 -11.12
CA PRO A 106 -18.64 -1.59 -12.14
C PRO A 106 -19.58 -0.92 -13.15
N ASN A 107 -20.51 -0.10 -12.67
CA ASN A 107 -21.51 0.53 -13.54
C ASN A 107 -20.91 1.56 -14.52
N LEU A 108 -19.72 2.10 -14.25
CA LEU A 108 -19.06 3.02 -15.19
C LEU A 108 -18.34 2.26 -16.30
N LEU A 109 -17.73 1.12 -15.98
CA LEU A 109 -17.16 0.24 -17.00
C LEU A 109 -18.26 -0.36 -17.89
N GLU A 110 -19.37 -0.84 -17.30
CA GLU A 110 -20.52 -1.35 -18.05
C GLU A 110 -21.09 -0.32 -19.02
N ARG A 111 -21.25 0.93 -18.58
CA ARG A 111 -21.73 2.04 -19.43
C ARG A 111 -20.78 2.40 -20.57
N ALA A 112 -19.49 2.14 -20.40
CA ALA A 112 -18.47 2.35 -21.42
C ALA A 112 -18.21 1.11 -22.27
N GLU A 113 -19.00 0.05 -22.10
CA GLU A 113 -18.80 -1.25 -22.77
C GLU A 113 -17.39 -1.80 -22.58
N ALA A 114 -16.80 -1.55 -21.40
CA ALA A 114 -15.43 -1.90 -21.04
C ALA A 114 -15.40 -2.91 -19.89
N PHE A 115 -14.24 -3.57 -19.72
CA PHE A 115 -13.98 -4.52 -18.65
C PHE A 115 -12.70 -4.14 -17.91
N PRO A 116 -12.52 -4.59 -16.64
CA PRO A 116 -11.23 -4.45 -15.97
C PRO A 116 -10.12 -5.08 -16.82
N PRO A 117 -9.03 -4.34 -17.14
CA PRO A 117 -7.96 -4.83 -17.99
C PRO A 117 -7.17 -5.92 -17.28
N SER A 118 -6.69 -6.90 -18.04
CA SER A 118 -5.83 -7.99 -17.58
C SER A 118 -4.37 -7.79 -18.00
N THR A 119 -4.12 -7.00 -19.04
CA THR A 119 -2.78 -6.72 -19.58
C THR A 119 -2.44 -5.23 -19.54
N TRP A 120 -1.15 -4.91 -19.61
CA TRP A 120 -0.68 -3.53 -19.70
C TRP A 120 -1.21 -2.83 -20.95
N GLU A 121 -1.28 -3.53 -22.08
CA GLU A 121 -1.81 -3.01 -23.34
C GLU A 121 -3.30 -2.65 -23.24
N GLU A 122 -4.10 -3.51 -22.60
CA GLU A 122 -5.51 -3.25 -22.30
C GLU A 122 -5.67 -2.07 -21.34
N LEU A 123 -4.79 -1.95 -20.33
CA LEU A 123 -4.76 -0.79 -19.42
C LEU A 123 -4.51 0.50 -20.20
N LEU A 124 -3.52 0.53 -21.08
CA LEU A 124 -3.23 1.71 -21.90
C LEU A 124 -4.38 2.03 -22.86
N ALA A 125 -5.06 1.02 -23.41
CA ALA A 125 -6.26 1.22 -24.22
C ALA A 125 -7.40 1.86 -23.40
N LEU A 126 -7.62 1.38 -22.17
CA LEU A 126 -8.60 1.95 -21.26
C LEU A 126 -8.25 3.39 -20.84
N ALA A 127 -6.97 3.66 -20.62
CA ALA A 127 -6.47 4.99 -20.30
C ALA A 127 -6.65 5.97 -21.46
N ARG A 128 -6.39 5.54 -22.70
CA ARG A 128 -6.70 6.32 -23.92
C ARG A 128 -8.19 6.69 -24.03
N GLY A 129 -9.08 5.84 -23.49
CA GLY A 129 -10.52 6.11 -23.38
C GLY A 129 -10.90 7.11 -22.28
N GLY A 130 -9.94 7.63 -21.50
CA GLY A 130 -10.20 8.55 -20.39
C GLY A 130 -10.83 7.91 -19.16
N LEU A 131 -10.81 6.58 -19.07
CA LEU A 131 -11.50 5.82 -18.01
C LEU A 131 -10.58 5.50 -16.82
N VAL A 132 -9.30 5.85 -16.89
CA VAL A 132 -8.28 5.52 -15.89
C VAL A 132 -7.94 6.73 -15.02
N ALA A 133 -7.97 6.54 -13.71
CA ALA A 133 -7.38 7.44 -12.74
C ALA A 133 -6.20 6.75 -12.03
N LEU A 134 -5.10 7.48 -11.89
CA LEU A 134 -3.87 6.99 -11.27
C LEU A 134 -3.46 7.95 -10.15
N PRO A 135 -3.10 7.47 -8.95
CA PRO A 135 -2.44 8.31 -7.96
C PRO A 135 -0.98 8.51 -8.36
N ALA A 136 -0.53 9.75 -8.54
CA ALA A 136 0.83 10.00 -9.04
C ALA A 136 1.53 11.13 -8.29
N VAL A 137 1.23 11.31 -7.00
CA VAL A 137 2.09 12.14 -6.13
C VAL A 137 3.49 11.48 -6.02
N PRO A 138 4.53 12.21 -5.56
CA PRO A 138 5.91 11.74 -5.65
C PRO A 138 6.17 10.36 -5.03
N ILE A 139 5.58 10.07 -3.87
CA ILE A 139 5.77 8.77 -3.20
C ILE A 139 5.10 7.64 -3.97
N ASP A 140 3.88 7.83 -4.48
CA ASP A 140 3.19 6.83 -5.28
C ASP A 140 3.93 6.57 -6.61
N SER A 141 4.41 7.62 -7.27
CA SER A 141 5.21 7.48 -8.49
C SER A 141 6.49 6.68 -8.26
N LEU A 142 7.14 6.84 -7.10
CA LEU A 142 8.30 6.04 -6.71
C LEU A 142 7.92 4.57 -6.51
N MET A 143 6.79 4.29 -5.84
CA MET A 143 6.32 2.92 -5.64
C MET A 143 5.93 2.26 -6.97
N HIS A 144 5.30 3.00 -7.88
CA HIS A 144 4.97 2.51 -9.22
C HIS A 144 6.23 2.19 -10.02
N PHE A 145 7.27 3.02 -9.91
CA PHE A 145 8.56 2.75 -10.53
C PHE A 145 9.17 1.44 -10.01
N TYR A 146 9.17 1.21 -8.69
CA TYR A 146 9.66 -0.04 -8.10
C TYR A 146 8.86 -1.27 -8.57
N MET A 147 7.54 -1.18 -8.58
CA MET A 147 6.65 -2.23 -9.09
C MET A 147 6.94 -2.55 -10.57
N LEU A 148 7.09 -1.51 -11.41
CA LEU A 148 7.42 -1.70 -12.83
C LEU A 148 8.81 -2.30 -13.04
N CYS A 149 9.79 -2.01 -12.19
CA CYS A 149 11.08 -2.67 -12.24
C CYS A 149 10.95 -4.18 -11.99
N GLY A 150 10.21 -4.58 -10.95
CA GLY A 150 9.91 -6.00 -10.67
C GLY A 150 9.15 -6.67 -11.82
N GLY A 151 8.17 -5.98 -12.41
CA GLY A 151 7.44 -6.43 -13.60
C GLY A 151 8.33 -6.61 -14.84
N LEU A 152 9.41 -5.83 -14.95
CA LEU A 152 10.44 -5.96 -15.98
C LEU A 152 11.55 -6.97 -15.61
N GLY A 153 11.48 -7.51 -14.40
CA GLY A 153 12.29 -8.62 -13.93
C GLY A 153 13.57 -8.29 -13.20
N GLU A 154 13.70 -7.07 -12.69
CA GLU A 154 14.77 -6.69 -11.76
C GLU A 154 14.16 -6.05 -10.52
N ASP A 155 14.26 -6.74 -9.39
CA ASP A 155 13.82 -6.19 -8.10
C ASP A 155 14.72 -5.02 -7.68
N PRO A 156 14.14 -3.90 -7.21
CA PRO A 156 14.92 -2.80 -6.69
C PRO A 156 15.79 -3.22 -5.50
N PHE A 157 16.98 -2.61 -5.39
CA PHE A 157 17.90 -2.82 -4.27
C PHE A 157 18.41 -4.26 -4.14
N GLY A 158 18.57 -4.98 -5.26
CA GLY A 158 19.22 -6.30 -5.28
C GLY A 158 20.72 -6.28 -4.91
N GLY A 159 21.31 -5.10 -4.71
CA GLY A 159 22.66 -4.90 -4.19
C GLY A 159 22.88 -3.45 -3.74
N ASP A 160 24.06 -3.15 -3.21
CA ASP A 160 24.31 -1.90 -2.49
C ASP A 160 24.66 -0.69 -3.39
N GLU A 161 25.00 -0.92 -4.66
CA GLU A 161 25.54 0.14 -5.53
C GLU A 161 24.48 0.87 -6.36
N ARG A 162 23.33 0.23 -6.63
CA ARG A 162 22.30 0.78 -7.52
C ARG A 162 20.91 0.28 -7.13
N VAL A 163 19.91 1.09 -7.45
CA VAL A 163 18.50 0.69 -7.31
C VAL A 163 18.18 -0.44 -8.29
N VAL A 164 18.42 -0.22 -9.59
CA VAL A 164 18.27 -1.19 -10.69
C VAL A 164 19.26 -0.88 -11.81
N SER A 165 19.39 -1.75 -12.81
CA SER A 165 20.15 -1.47 -14.02
C SER A 165 19.58 -0.27 -14.79
N ARG A 166 20.43 0.44 -15.52
CA ARG A 166 20.01 1.57 -16.37
C ARG A 166 19.00 1.17 -17.43
N VAL A 167 19.09 -0.08 -17.94
CA VAL A 167 18.19 -0.61 -18.95
C VAL A 167 16.78 -0.78 -18.38
N VAL A 168 16.64 -1.47 -17.24
CA VAL A 168 15.34 -1.68 -16.59
C VAL A 168 14.76 -0.37 -16.07
N GLY A 169 15.58 0.46 -15.41
CA GLY A 169 15.13 1.75 -14.91
C GLY A 169 14.61 2.68 -16.01
N ALA A 170 15.30 2.76 -17.16
CA ALA A 170 14.81 3.54 -18.29
C ALA A 170 13.49 3.00 -18.87
N ALA A 171 13.37 1.68 -19.00
CA ALA A 171 12.15 1.04 -19.48
C ALA A 171 10.96 1.27 -18.54
N ALA A 172 11.14 1.11 -17.23
CA ALA A 172 10.12 1.39 -16.21
C ALA A 172 9.64 2.84 -16.27
N LEU A 173 10.57 3.80 -16.39
CA LEU A 173 10.22 5.22 -16.51
C LEU A 173 9.46 5.54 -17.79
N VAL A 174 9.79 4.88 -18.92
CA VAL A 174 9.05 5.04 -20.18
C VAL A 174 7.62 4.54 -20.02
N GLN A 175 7.42 3.37 -19.41
CA GLN A 175 6.09 2.81 -19.16
C GLN A 175 5.26 3.69 -18.23
N LEU A 176 5.84 4.12 -17.11
CA LEU A 176 5.17 5.01 -16.16
C LEU A 176 4.78 6.34 -16.81
N ARG A 177 5.70 6.95 -17.59
CA ARG A 177 5.45 8.20 -18.31
C ARG A 177 4.32 8.04 -19.31
N GLU A 178 4.26 6.93 -20.05
CA GLU A 178 3.18 6.68 -21.01
C GLU A 178 1.82 6.65 -20.31
N LEU A 179 1.67 5.85 -19.25
CA LEU A 179 0.42 5.76 -18.50
C LEU A 179 0.00 7.10 -17.89
N VAL A 180 0.94 7.82 -17.26
CA VAL A 180 0.69 9.15 -16.68
C VAL A 180 0.24 10.14 -17.76
N ALA A 181 0.85 10.12 -18.95
CA ALA A 181 0.50 11.01 -20.05
C ALA A 181 -0.92 10.75 -20.60
N LEU A 182 -1.46 9.55 -20.41
CA LEU A 182 -2.83 9.20 -20.79
C LEU A 182 -3.87 9.55 -19.72
N CYS A 183 -3.44 9.80 -18.48
CA CYS A 183 -4.33 10.14 -17.37
C CYS A 183 -4.57 11.66 -17.29
N ALA A 184 -5.68 12.05 -16.65
CA ALA A 184 -5.96 13.46 -16.38
C ALA A 184 -4.80 14.11 -15.58
N PRO A 185 -4.36 15.34 -15.88
CA PRO A 185 -3.23 16.00 -15.19
C PRO A 185 -3.38 16.15 -13.66
N THR A 186 -4.61 15.99 -13.16
CA THR A 186 -4.90 15.94 -11.72
C THR A 186 -4.28 14.72 -11.03
N CYS A 187 -3.92 13.65 -11.76
CA CYS A 187 -3.26 12.45 -11.21
C CYS A 187 -2.01 12.80 -10.39
N LEU A 188 -1.20 13.77 -10.83
CA LEU A 188 0.02 14.22 -10.17
C LEU A 188 -0.21 14.89 -8.80
N ARG A 189 -1.47 15.12 -8.43
CA ARG A 189 -1.87 15.72 -7.15
C ARG A 189 -2.77 14.81 -6.32
N ARG A 190 -3.05 13.59 -6.77
CA ARG A 190 -3.91 12.63 -6.08
C ARG A 190 -3.07 11.56 -5.40
N ASN A 191 -3.35 11.34 -4.13
CA ASN A 191 -2.97 10.11 -3.45
C ASN A 191 -4.00 8.99 -3.76
N PRO A 192 -3.81 7.77 -3.24
CA PRO A 192 -4.77 6.67 -3.42
C PRO A 192 -6.21 6.99 -2.99
N ILE A 193 -6.38 7.68 -1.87
CA ILE A 193 -7.71 8.07 -1.34
C ILE A 193 -8.39 9.02 -2.32
N ASP A 194 -7.71 10.11 -2.71
CA ASP A 194 -8.26 11.09 -3.66
C ASP A 194 -8.61 10.45 -5.01
N THR A 195 -7.85 9.43 -5.42
CA THR A 195 -8.09 8.66 -6.64
C THR A 195 -9.34 7.80 -6.52
N TYR A 196 -9.51 7.07 -5.42
CA TYR A 196 -10.71 6.27 -5.18
C TYR A 196 -11.96 7.13 -5.06
N GLU A 197 -11.87 8.28 -4.41
CA GLU A 197 -12.99 9.23 -4.38
C GLU A 197 -13.34 9.79 -5.76
N ALA A 198 -12.35 10.04 -6.62
CA ALA A 198 -12.60 10.47 -7.99
C ALA A 198 -13.33 9.39 -8.82
N ILE A 199 -12.96 8.11 -8.64
CA ILE A 199 -13.66 6.98 -9.29
C ILE A 199 -15.07 6.81 -8.73
N GLU A 200 -15.22 6.97 -7.41
CA GLU A 200 -16.52 6.93 -6.73
C GLU A 200 -17.46 7.99 -7.30
N ARG A 201 -17.00 9.25 -7.40
CA ARG A 201 -17.73 10.38 -8.02
C ARG A 201 -17.97 10.21 -9.52
N GLY A 202 -17.28 9.26 -10.14
CA GLY A 202 -17.41 8.92 -11.56
C GLY A 202 -16.66 9.83 -12.52
N GLU A 203 -15.56 10.42 -12.05
CA GLU A 203 -14.61 11.15 -12.89
C GLU A 203 -13.73 10.20 -13.73
N ALA A 204 -13.62 8.94 -13.31
CA ALA A 204 -12.97 7.84 -14.00
C ALA A 204 -13.65 6.53 -13.57
N ALA A 205 -13.34 5.42 -14.23
CA ALA A 205 -13.95 4.12 -13.96
C ALA A 205 -12.99 3.12 -13.28
N TYR A 206 -11.69 3.28 -13.48
CA TYR A 206 -10.67 2.30 -13.11
C TYR A 206 -9.40 2.94 -12.54
N CYS A 207 -8.82 2.33 -11.51
CA CYS A 207 -7.47 2.59 -11.00
C CYS A 207 -6.65 1.31 -11.12
N PRO A 208 -5.48 1.34 -11.79
CA PRO A 208 -4.72 0.13 -12.09
C PRO A 208 -3.97 -0.41 -10.88
N PHE A 209 -3.39 0.48 -10.07
CA PHE A 209 -2.62 0.12 -8.89
C PHE A 209 -2.57 1.29 -7.92
N ALA A 210 -3.06 1.06 -6.71
CA ALA A 210 -2.96 1.95 -5.57
C ALA A 210 -3.08 1.11 -4.29
N TYR A 211 -2.60 1.61 -3.15
CA TYR A 211 -2.79 0.90 -1.88
C TYR A 211 -4.27 0.65 -1.61
N GLY A 212 -4.60 -0.57 -1.17
CA GLY A 212 -5.98 -1.00 -0.99
C GLY A 212 -6.66 -0.36 0.23
N TYR A 213 -7.83 0.24 0.03
CA TYR A 213 -8.68 0.77 1.10
C TYR A 213 -10.02 0.04 1.08
N SER A 214 -10.12 -1.07 1.84
CA SER A 214 -11.29 -1.96 1.84
C SER A 214 -12.61 -1.26 2.17
N ASN A 215 -12.55 -0.09 2.82
CA ASN A 215 -13.69 0.74 3.15
C ASN A 215 -14.56 1.07 1.93
N TYR A 216 -13.94 1.39 0.78
CA TYR A 216 -14.67 1.72 -0.45
C TYR A 216 -15.45 0.54 -1.04
N ALA A 217 -15.19 -0.70 -0.61
CA ALA A 217 -15.97 -1.87 -1.00
C ALA A 217 -17.20 -2.11 -0.10
N ARG A 218 -17.33 -1.38 1.02
CA ARG A 218 -18.37 -1.63 2.03
C ARG A 218 -19.57 -0.72 1.80
N ALA A 219 -20.76 -1.32 1.84
CA ALA A 219 -22.01 -0.58 1.81
C ALA A 219 -22.06 0.44 2.95
N GLY A 220 -22.44 1.68 2.63
CA GLY A 220 -22.58 2.77 3.59
C GLY A 220 -21.31 3.56 3.92
N TYR A 221 -20.14 3.19 3.37
CA TYR A 221 -18.93 4.02 3.53
C TYR A 221 -18.89 5.20 2.55
N ALA A 222 -19.16 4.94 1.26
CA ALA A 222 -19.27 5.94 0.22
C ALA A 222 -20.62 5.79 -0.53
N ALA A 223 -21.00 6.76 -1.36
CA ALA A 223 -22.26 6.72 -2.07
C ALA A 223 -22.31 5.58 -3.11
N HIS A 224 -21.17 5.27 -3.73
CA HIS A 224 -21.01 4.11 -4.61
C HIS A 224 -19.86 3.23 -4.14
N THR A 225 -20.06 1.92 -4.18
CA THR A 225 -19.00 0.96 -3.84
C THR A 225 -18.05 0.77 -5.01
N LEU A 226 -16.77 0.57 -4.67
CA LEU A 226 -15.75 0.13 -5.59
C LEU A 226 -15.55 -1.39 -5.46
N ARG A 227 -15.20 -2.04 -6.56
CA ARG A 227 -14.66 -3.40 -6.56
C ARG A 227 -13.15 -3.34 -6.65
N PHE A 228 -12.50 -4.35 -6.08
CA PHE A 228 -11.05 -4.48 -6.05
C PHE A 228 -10.62 -5.80 -6.66
N GLY A 229 -9.41 -5.82 -7.23
CA GLY A 229 -8.86 -6.98 -7.91
C GLY A 229 -7.34 -6.99 -7.96
N GLY A 230 -6.81 -8.00 -8.67
CA GLY A 230 -5.39 -8.12 -8.93
C GLY A 230 -4.88 -7.06 -9.91
N LEU A 231 -3.56 -6.97 -9.99
CA LEU A 231 -2.86 -6.10 -10.92
C LEU A 231 -2.84 -6.71 -12.33
N VAL A 232 -2.63 -5.85 -13.33
CA VAL A 232 -2.45 -6.27 -14.72
C VAL A 232 -1.11 -6.98 -14.91
N ARG A 233 -0.97 -7.75 -15.98
CA ARG A 233 0.32 -8.31 -16.39
C ARG A 233 1.09 -7.32 -17.26
N LEU A 234 2.40 -7.19 -17.01
CA LEU A 234 3.34 -6.53 -17.90
C LEU A 234 4.11 -7.62 -18.68
N GLY A 235 3.74 -7.80 -19.95
CA GLY A 235 4.15 -8.98 -20.72
C GLY A 235 3.69 -10.27 -20.04
N ASP A 236 4.63 -11.17 -19.75
CA ASP A 236 4.32 -12.47 -19.13
C ASP A 236 4.32 -12.47 -17.59
N ARG A 237 4.64 -11.33 -16.96
CA ARG A 237 4.74 -11.24 -15.50
C ARG A 237 3.54 -10.49 -14.91
N PRO A 238 2.94 -10.97 -13.81
CA PRO A 238 2.06 -10.13 -13.03
C PRO A 238 2.85 -8.94 -12.48
N LEU A 239 2.23 -7.76 -12.47
CA LEU A 239 2.70 -6.65 -11.64
C LEU A 239 2.36 -6.89 -10.17
#